data_AF-A0A1H3E9C0-F1
#
_entry.id   AF-A0A1H3E9C0-F1
#
_cell.length_a   1.000
_cell.length_b   1.000
_cell.length_c   1.000
_cell.angle_alpha   90.00
_cell.angle_beta   90.00
_cell.angle_gamma   90.00
#
_symmetry.space_group_name_H-M   'P 1'
#
loop_
_entity.id
_entity.type
_entity.pdbx_description
1 polymer ?
#
loop_
_entity_poly.entity_id
_entity_poly.type
_entity_poly.pdbx_seq_one_letter_code
_entity_poly.pdbx_strand_id
1 'polypeptide(L)' 'MKIGKKQIKTIIVTNSNNEVIVIITDDEIVEKEGYKVILEPTKK' A
#
# COMPACT_ATOMS: atom_id res chain seq x y z
N MET A 1 9.59 3.50 -2.55
CA MET A 1 8.53 3.92 -3.49
C MET A 1 8.39 5.43 -3.44
N LYS A 2 7.89 6.06 -4.52
CA LYS A 2 7.64 7.51 -4.53
C LYS A 2 6.15 7.77 -4.63
N ILE A 3 5.59 8.46 -3.64
CA ILE A 3 4.18 8.88 -3.61
C ILE A 3 4.14 10.40 -3.61
N GLY A 4 3.63 10.98 -4.69
CA GLY A 4 3.74 12.42 -4.94
C GLY A 4 5.20 12.87 -4.94
N LYS A 5 5.55 13.79 -4.03
CA LYS A 5 6.93 14.30 -3.86
C LYS A 5 7.73 13.57 -2.79
N LYS A 6 7.14 12.62 -2.05
CA LYS A 6 7.78 11.96 -0.91
C LYS A 6 8.34 10.61 -1.31
N GLN A 7 9.53 10.32 -0.79
CA GLN A 7 10.07 8.96 -0.77
C GLN A 7 9.46 8.25 0.46
N ILE A 8 8.79 7.13 0.22
CA ILE A 8 8.12 6.33 1.24
C ILE A 8 8.71 4.92 1.16
N LYS A 9 8.82 4.21 2.29
CA LYS A 9 9.24 2.80 2.34
C LYS A 9 8.07 1.84 2.56
N THR A 10 7.00 2.32 3.21
CA THR A 10 5.86 1.50 3.61
C THR A 10 4.58 2.33 3.59
N ILE A 11 3.52 1.76 3.06
CA ILE A 11 2.15 2.26 3.18
C ILE A 11 1.39 1.26 4.05
N ILE A 12 0.68 1.77 5.06
CA ILE A 12 -0.18 0.95 5.91
C ILE A 12 -1.60 1.48 5.72
N VAL A 13 -2.52 0.58 5.35
CA VAL A 13 -3.94 0.90 5.19
C VAL A 13 -4.70 0.22 6.31
N THR A 14 -5.46 1.01 7.07
CA THR A 14 -6.30 0.54 8.17
C THR A 14 -7.77 0.84 7.92
N ASN A 15 -8.66 0.05 8.53
CA ASN A 15 -10.08 0.40 8.60
C ASN A 15 -10.32 1.48 9.68
N SER A 16 -11.58 1.89 9.86
CA SER A 16 -11.98 2.87 10.89
C SER A 16 -11.75 2.42 12.33
N ASN A 17 -11.54 1.12 12.55
CA ASN A 17 -11.27 0.52 13.86
C ASN A 17 -9.77 0.35 14.12
N ASN A 18 -8.89 0.90 13.27
CA ASN A 18 -7.43 0.74 13.29
C ASN A 18 -6.92 -0.69 13.01
N GLU A 19 -7.74 -1.56 12.43
CA GLU A 19 -7.28 -2.89 12.01
C GLU A 19 -6.54 -2.77 10.68
N VAL A 20 -5.37 -3.41 10.58
CA VAL A 20 -4.52 -3.36 9.38
C VAL A 20 -5.09 -4.26 8.30
N ILE A 21 -5.49 -3.64 7.20
CA ILE A 21 -6.05 -4.33 6.03
C ILE A 21 -4.93 -4.76 5.08
N VAL A 22 -3.99 -3.84 4.81
CA VAL A 22 -2.91 -4.01 3.82
C VAL A 22 -1.65 -3.29 4.28
N ILE A 23 -0.50 -3.93 4.05
CA ILE A 23 0.82 -3.30 4.13
C ILE A 23 1.48 -3.40 2.74
N ILE A 24 1.88 -2.26 2.19
CA ILE A 24 2.58 -2.17 0.90
C ILE A 24 3.99 -1.72 1.21
N THR A 25 4.98 -2.51 0.80
CA THR A 25 6.40 -2.17 0.90
C THR A 25 7.00 -2.07 -0.50
N ASP A 26 8.27 -1.67 -0.57
CA ASP A 26 9.01 -1.63 -1.84
C ASP A 26 9.31 -3.03 -2.39
N ASP A 27 9.28 -4.04 -1.53
CA ASP A 27 9.67 -5.42 -1.85
C ASP A 27 8.44 -6.33 -2.06
N GLU A 28 7.38 -6.11 -1.28
CA GLU A 28 6.20 -6.98 -1.25
C GLU A 28 4.91 -6.27 -0.83
N ILE A 29 3.77 -6.86 -1.22
CA ILE A 29 2.43 -6.49 -0.77
C ILE A 29 1.92 -7.59 0.16
N VAL A 30 1.52 -7.23 1.38
CA VAL A 30 0.96 -8.15 2.37
C VAL A 30 -0.51 -7.79 2.61
N GLU A 31 -1.42 -8.62 2.10
CA GLU A 31 -2.88 -8.50 2.26
C GLU A 31 -3.39 -9.38 3.40
N LYS A 32 -4.36 -8.87 4.19
CA LYS A 32 -4.97 -9.63 5.29
C LYS A 32 -6.46 -9.96 5.14
N GLU A 33 -7.23 -9.25 4.31
CA GLU A 33 -8.70 -9.35 4.34
C GLU A 33 -9.38 -9.50 2.96
N GLY A 34 -8.77 -10.24 2.02
CA GLY A 34 -9.42 -10.55 0.73
C GLY A 34 -9.66 -9.35 -0.19
N TYR A 35 -9.15 -8.18 0.17
CA TYR A 35 -9.03 -7.04 -0.72
C TYR A 35 -7.97 -7.33 -1.78
N LYS A 36 -8.14 -6.75 -2.97
CA LYS A 36 -7.18 -6.86 -4.08
C LYS A 36 -6.50 -5.51 -4.31
N VAL A 37 -5.20 -5.45 -4.13
CA VAL A 37 -4.37 -4.28 -4.41
C VAL A 37 -3.95 -4.31 -5.88
N ILE A 38 -4.24 -3.25 -6.62
CA ILE A 38 -3.76 -3.05 -7.99
C ILE A 38 -2.86 -1.82 -7.98
N LEU A 39 -1.56 -2.01 -8.22
CA LEU A 39 -0.61 -0.94 -8.43
C LEU A 39 -0.44 -0.72 -9.95
N GLU A 40 -1.10 0.31 -10.49
CA GLU A 40 -0.87 0.69 -11.88
C GLU A 40 0.36 1.61 -11.98
N PRO A 41 1.28 1.36 -12.93
CA PRO A 41 2.36 2.30 -13.20
C PRO A 41 1.75 3.61 -13.71
N THR A 42 2.18 4.74 -13.14
CA THR A 42 1.89 6.05 -13.73
C THR A 42 2.43 6.06 -15.15
N LYS A 43 1.54 6.21 -16.15
CA LYS A 43 1.92 6.35 -17.56
C LYS A 43 3.00 7.43 -17.67
N LYS A 44 4.11 7.06 -18.32
CA LYS A 44 5.24 7.95 -18.62
C LYS A 44 4.79 9.18 -19.39
#